data_AF-A0A7C3BFY8-F1
#
_entry.id   AF-A0A7C3BFY8-F1
#
_cell.length_a   1.000
_cell.length_b   1.000
_cell.length_c   1.000
_cell.angle_alpha   90.00
_cell.angle_beta   90.00
_cell.angle_gamma   90.00
#
_symmetry.space_group_name_H-M   'P 1'
#
loop_
_entity.id
_entity.type
_entity.pdbx_description
1 polymer ?
#
loop_
_entity_poly.entity_id
_entity_poly.type
_entity_poly.pdbx_seq_one_letter_code
_entity_poly.pdbx_strand_id
1 'polypeptide(L)'
;MDHDDFPPPPITIIGLSARGAADLAPRQLERIAQADVLAGGRRHLAYFPEFTGEKWVIAGKLDALLARLQKEHAAGRRIVVLASGDPLF
;
A
#
# COMPACT_ATOMS: atom_id res chain seq x y z
N MET A 1 11.21 -23.21 -20.36
CA MET A 1 11.24 -21.88 -19.73
C MET A 1 10.10 -21.89 -18.76
N ASP A 2 10.40 -22.43 -17.59
CA ASP A 2 9.53 -22.52 -16.44
C ASP A 2 9.12 -21.09 -16.11
N HIS A 3 7.86 -20.76 -16.37
CA HIS A 3 7.29 -19.55 -15.82
C HIS A 3 7.33 -19.75 -14.31
N ASP A 4 8.15 -18.96 -13.63
CA ASP A 4 8.25 -18.90 -12.18
C ASP A 4 6.83 -18.59 -11.65
N ASP A 5 6.06 -19.63 -11.34
CA ASP A 5 4.69 -19.59 -10.80
C ASP A 5 4.74 -19.19 -9.32
N PHE A 6 5.51 -18.15 -9.01
CA PHE A 6 5.45 -17.57 -7.69
C PHE A 6 4.17 -16.73 -7.62
N PRO A 7 3.29 -17.03 -6.65
CA PRO A 7 2.09 -16.22 -6.48
C PRO A 7 2.53 -14.77 -6.27
N PRO A 8 1.79 -13.81 -6.84
CA PRO A 8 2.10 -12.40 -6.70
C PRO A 8 2.24 -12.02 -5.21
N PRO A 9 3.12 -11.07 -4.88
CA PRO A 9 3.36 -10.67 -3.51
C PRO A 9 2.07 -10.11 -2.89
N PRO A 10 1.75 -10.48 -1.63
CA PRO A 10 0.48 -10.11 -1.02
C PRO A 10 0.34 -8.58 -0.90
N ILE A 11 -0.87 -8.08 -1.12
CA ILE A 11 -1.21 -6.68 -0.83
C ILE A 11 -1.15 -6.48 0.69
N THR A 12 -0.28 -5.57 1.13
CA THR A 12 -0.10 -5.28 2.56
C THR A 12 -1.01 -4.13 2.99
N ILE A 13 -1.81 -4.33 4.02
CA ILE A 13 -2.64 -3.26 4.61
C ILE A 13 -1.97 -2.77 5.90
N ILE A 14 -1.78 -1.46 6.03
CA ILE A 14 -1.19 -0.83 7.20
C ILE A 14 -2.17 0.21 7.74
N GLY A 15 -2.55 0.01 9.00
CA GLY A 15 -3.34 0.97 9.77
C GLY A 15 -2.50 2.17 10.21
N LEU A 16 -3.03 3.37 10.03
CA LEU A 16 -2.42 4.62 10.49
C LEU A 16 -3.30 5.31 11.52
N SER A 17 -2.66 5.73 12.62
CA SER A 17 -3.23 6.63 13.61
C SER A 17 -3.04 8.10 13.20
N ALA A 18 -3.59 9.02 13.99
CA ALA A 18 -3.37 10.46 13.79
C ALA A 18 -1.89 10.87 13.93
N ARG A 19 -1.03 10.02 14.49
CA ARG A 19 0.42 10.25 14.62
C ARG A 19 1.21 9.83 13.37
N GLY A 20 0.57 9.20 12.39
CA GLY A 20 1.19 8.91 11.09
C GLY A 20 2.33 7.89 11.19
N ALA A 21 3.43 8.15 10.48
CA ALA A 21 4.59 7.26 10.40
C ALA A 21 5.28 7.03 11.76
N ALA A 22 5.13 7.94 12.72
CA ALA A 22 5.79 7.86 14.03
C ALA A 22 5.27 6.70 14.92
N ASP A 23 4.04 6.24 14.67
CA ASP A 23 3.43 5.12 15.40
C ASP A 23 3.73 3.76 14.75
N LEU A 24 4.38 3.74 13.57
CA LEU A 24 4.63 2.50 12.84
C LEU A 24 5.86 1.76 13.37
N ALA A 25 5.73 0.44 13.50
CA ALA A 25 6.86 -0.43 13.81
C ALA A 25 7.87 -0.40 12.65
N PRO A 26 9.18 -0.61 12.91
CA PRO A 26 10.22 -0.63 11.88
C PRO A 26 9.88 -1.53 10.69
N ARG A 27 9.34 -2.73 10.95
CA ARG A 27 8.91 -3.67 9.91
C ARG A 27 7.81 -3.12 8.99
N GLN A 28 6.92 -2.27 9.50
CA GLN A 28 5.88 -1.61 8.70
C GLN A 28 6.49 -0.51 7.82
N LEU A 29 7.42 0.28 8.37
CA LEU A 29 8.15 1.30 7.63
C LEU A 29 8.99 0.69 6.50
N GLU A 30 9.66 -0.44 6.75
CA GLU A 30 10.42 -1.17 5.73
C GLU A 30 9.52 -1.66 4.58
N ARG A 31 8.34 -2.20 4.91
CA ARG A 31 7.36 -2.61 3.89
C ARG A 31 6.88 -1.43 3.04
N ILE A 32 6.67 -0.26 3.65
CA ILE A 32 6.32 0.96 2.93
C ILE A 32 7.48 1.38 2.03
N ALA A 33 8.70 1.40 2.54
CA ALA A 33 9.89 1.80 1.77
C ALA A 33 10.18 0.87 0.58
N GLN A 34 9.86 -0.42 0.71
CA GLN A 34 10.01 -1.42 -0.34
C GLN A 34 8.80 -1.50 -1.28
N ALA A 35 7.71 -0.78 -1.01
CA ALA A 35 6.52 -0.84 -1.86
C ALA A 35 6.78 -0.17 -3.21
N ASP A 36 6.27 -0.76 -4.28
CA ASP A 36 6.26 -0.13 -5.59
C ASP A 36 5.07 0.83 -5.73
N VAL A 37 4.01 0.56 -4.95
CA VAL A 37 2.79 1.38 -4.86
C VAL A 37 2.39 1.59 -3.40
N LEU A 38 2.13 2.84 -3.03
CA LEU A 38 1.54 3.25 -1.76
C LEU A 38 0.17 3.88 -2.01
N ALA A 39 -0.89 3.15 -1.73
CA ALA A 39 -2.26 3.61 -1.89
C ALA A 39 -2.84 4.08 -0.55
N GLY A 40 -3.59 5.17 -0.52
CA GLY A 40 -4.22 5.65 0.71
C GLY A 40 -4.99 6.95 0.55
N GLY A 41 -5.63 7.40 1.63
CA GLY A 41 -6.19 8.75 1.69
C GLY A 41 -5.09 9.81 1.59
N ARG A 42 -5.41 11.00 1.06
CA ARG A 42 -4.45 12.12 0.89
C ARG A 42 -3.67 12.42 2.19
N ARG A 43 -4.37 12.41 3.33
CA ARG A 43 -3.78 12.64 4.65
C ARG A 43 -2.76 11.57 5.05
N HIS A 44 -3.01 10.30 4.70
CA HIS A 44 -2.07 9.22 5.01
C HIS A 44 -0.80 9.32 4.17
N LEU A 45 -0.96 9.58 2.87
CA LEU A 45 0.17 9.70 1.94
C LEU A 45 1.06 10.90 2.28
N ALA A 46 0.50 11.95 2.89
CA ALA A 46 1.24 13.10 3.37
C ALA A 46 2.25 12.77 4.49
N TYR A 47 2.06 11.67 5.24
CA TYR A 47 3.02 11.20 6.25
C TYR A 47 4.27 10.54 5.66
N PHE A 48 4.27 10.23 4.36
CA PHE A 48 5.38 9.58 3.67
C PHE A 48 5.89 10.47 2.53
N PRO A 49 6.40 11.68 2.82
CA PRO A 49 6.92 12.57 1.77
C PRO A 49 8.09 11.94 1.03
N GLU A 50 8.94 11.18 1.73
CA GLU A 50 10.15 10.53 1.20
C GLU A 50 9.89 9.23 0.42
N PHE A 51 8.65 8.74 0.37
CA PHE A 51 8.34 7.55 -0.42
C PHE A 51 8.52 7.83 -1.92
N THR A 52 9.38 7.02 -2.55
CA THR A 52 9.83 7.18 -3.94
C THR A 52 9.02 6.39 -4.96
N GLY A 53 8.19 5.44 -4.50
CA GLY A 53 7.31 4.67 -5.37
C GLY A 53 6.04 5.44 -5.78
N GLU A 54 5.11 4.74 -6.42
CA GLU A 54 3.90 5.35 -6.96
C GLU A 54 2.85 5.58 -5.86
N LYS A 55 2.36 6.82 -5.69
CA LYS A 55 1.33 7.14 -4.68
C LYS A 55 -0.05 7.18 -5.30
N TRP A 56 -0.98 6.36 -4.81
CA TRP A 56 -2.37 6.36 -5.28
C TRP A 56 -3.31 6.93 -4.24
N VAL A 57 -3.94 8.06 -4.57
CA VAL A 57 -4.98 8.64 -3.73
C VAL A 57 -6.27 7.83 -3.89
N ILE A 58 -6.75 7.26 -2.79
CA ILE A 58 -8.06 6.62 -2.71
C ILE A 58 -9.11 7.74 -2.55
N ALA A 59 -9.77 8.10 -3.64
CA ALA A 59 -10.84 9.11 -3.65
C ALA A 59 -12.08 8.59 -4.39
N GLY A 60 -13.16 8.37 -3.64
CA GLY A 60 -14.50 8.12 -4.18
C GLY A 60 -14.74 6.71 -4.71
N LYS A 61 -14.22 6.39 -5.91
CA LYS A 61 -14.59 5.15 -6.64
C LYS A 61 -13.71 3.96 -6.24
N LEU A 62 -14.15 3.22 -5.23
CA LEU A 62 -13.46 2.03 -4.74
C LEU A 62 -13.30 0.95 -5.83
N ASP A 63 -14.32 0.72 -6.67
CA ASP A 63 -14.27 -0.30 -7.74
C ASP A 63 -13.13 -0.10 -8.73
N ALA A 64 -12.90 1.15 -9.16
CA ALA A 64 -11.81 1.48 -10.09
C ALA A 64 -10.43 1.26 -9.44
N LEU A 65 -10.32 1.57 -8.14
CA LEU A 65 -9.11 1.28 -7.39
C LEU A 65 -8.90 -0.23 -7.24
N LEU A 66 -9.93 -0.99 -6.88
CA LEU A 66 -9.85 -2.44 -6.73
C LEU A 66 -9.43 -3.12 -8.05
N ALA A 67 -9.99 -2.70 -9.18
CA ALA A 67 -9.57 -3.21 -10.49
C ALA A 67 -8.09 -2.90 -10.78
N ARG A 68 -7.63 -1.69 -10.43
CA ARG A 68 -6.23 -1.29 -10.59
C ARG A 68 -5.30 -2.08 -9.67
N LEU A 69 -5.67 -2.26 -8.39
CA LEU A 69 -4.93 -3.05 -7.42
C LEU A 69 -4.79 -4.49 -7.88
N GLN A 70 -5.87 -5.11 -8.36
CA GLN A 70 -5.85 -6.49 -8.87
C GLN A 70 -4.91 -6.63 -10.08
N LYS A 71 -4.96 -5.70 -11.03
CA LYS A 71 -4.07 -5.70 -12.20
C LYS A 71 -2.60 -5.64 -11.78
N GLU A 72 -2.27 -4.76 -10.84
CA GLU A 72 -0.88 -4.46 -10.47
C GLU A 72 -0.32 -5.52 -9.52
N HIS A 73 -1.19 -6.10 -8.68
CA HIS A 73 -0.90 -7.31 -7.93
C HIS A 73 -0.59 -8.48 -8.87
N ALA A 74 -1.43 -8.73 -9.88
CA ALA A 74 -1.16 -9.76 -10.89
C ALA A 74 0.13 -9.52 -11.70
N ALA A 75 0.58 -8.26 -11.81
CA ALA A 75 1.86 -7.88 -12.42
C ALA A 75 3.06 -8.05 -11.48
N GLY A 76 2.87 -8.56 -10.26
CA GLY A 76 3.95 -8.83 -9.30
C GLY A 76 4.41 -7.61 -8.51
N ARG A 77 3.70 -6.47 -8.57
CA ARG A 77 4.09 -5.26 -7.81
C ARG A 77 3.79 -5.41 -6.33
N ARG A 78 4.68 -4.89 -5.49
CA ARG A 78 4.48 -4.81 -4.04
C ARG A 78 3.61 -3.60 -3.73
N ILE A 79 2.42 -3.86 -3.22
CA ILE A 79 1.42 -2.83 -2.96
C ILE A 79 1.18 -2.72 -1.45
N VAL A 80 1.25 -1.49 -0.94
CA VAL A 80 0.86 -1.15 0.42
C VAL A 80 -0.36 -0.23 0.40
N VAL A 81 -1.38 -0.57 1.17
CA VAL A 81 -2.60 0.21 1.35
C VAL A 81 -2.64 0.79 2.76
N LEU A 82 -2.75 2.10 2.86
CA LEU A 82 -2.82 2.87 4.09
C LEU A 82 -4.29 3.14 4.48
N ALA A 83 -4.75 2.48 5.52
CA ALA A 83 -6.09 2.63 6.08
C ALA A 83 -6.07 3.48 7.37
N SER A 84 -7.18 4.14 7.71
CA SER A 84 -7.32 4.80 9.01
C SER A 84 -7.73 3.77 10.06
N GLY A 85 -7.04 3.74 11.21
CA GLY A 85 -7.38 2.82 12.31
C GLY A 85 -6.72 1.44 12.20
N ASP A 86 -7.11 0.53 13.09
CA ASP A 86 -6.62 -0.86 13.12
C ASP A 86 -7.25 -1.67 11.95
N PRO A 87 -6.47 -2.47 11.21
CA PRO A 87 -6.92 -3.16 9.99
C PRO A 87 -7.98 -4.26 10.19
N LEU A 88 -8.50 -4.48 11.41
CA LEU A 88 -9.44 -5.55 11.77
C LEU A 88 -10.93 -5.13 11.88
N PHE A 89 -11.37 -4.06 11.22
CA PHE A 89 -12.79 -3.68 11.16
C PHE A 89 -13.35 -3.72 9.74
#